data_AF-A0A7W8SGE0-F1
#
_entry.id   AF-A0A7W8SGE0-F1
#
_cell.length_a   1.000
_cell.length_b   1.000
_cell.length_c   1.000
_cell.angle_alpha   90.00
_cell.angle_beta   90.00
_cell.angle_gamma   90.00
#
_symmetry.space_group_name_H-M   'P 1'
#
loop_
_entity.id
_entity.type
_entity.pdbx_description
1 polymer ?
#
loop_
_entity_poly.entity_id
_entity_poly.type
_entity_poly.pdbx_seq_one_letter_code
_entity_poly.pdbx_strand_id
1 'polypeptide(L)'
;MPETSPEMLPGEAGPLPMEVGGPPVTEAEVLGVWRRWVREDNERRGRNDPLPTELPRPNEKGKTPMFSFRAPMLRMLRARARADREQVSLSVVINDFLERYGQGELGSVPRMVVPPAPGPRRSRRSDR
;
A
#
# COMPACT_ATOMS: atom_id res chain seq x y z
N MET A 1 -31.49 4.52 25.92
CA MET A 1 -30.62 5.18 24.93
C MET A 1 -30.39 4.16 23.83
N PRO A 2 -30.85 4.36 22.58
CA PRO A 2 -30.54 3.41 21.52
C PRO A 2 -29.04 3.47 21.26
N GLU A 3 -28.36 2.34 21.38
CA GLU A 3 -26.96 2.18 20.98
C GLU A 3 -26.92 2.38 19.47
N THR A 4 -26.47 3.55 19.02
CA THR A 4 -26.08 3.76 17.62
C THR A 4 -24.98 2.76 17.33
N SER A 5 -25.33 1.70 16.61
CA SER A 5 -24.35 0.78 16.02
C SER A 5 -23.32 1.65 15.29
N PRO A 6 -22.01 1.48 15.55
CA PRO A 6 -21.00 2.30 14.91
C PRO A 6 -21.16 2.14 13.40
N GLU A 7 -21.49 3.24 12.71
CA GLU A 7 -21.66 3.25 11.27
C GLU A 7 -20.41 2.66 10.64
N MET A 8 -20.60 1.64 9.82
CA MET A 8 -19.51 0.87 9.23
C MET A 8 -18.70 1.78 8.31
N LEU A 9 -17.39 1.90 8.58
CA LEU A 9 -16.55 2.82 7.82
C LEU A 9 -16.25 2.28 6.40
N PRO A 10 -16.06 3.17 5.41
CA PRO A 10 -15.56 2.77 4.09
C PRO A 10 -14.27 1.95 4.21
N GLY A 11 -14.20 0.82 3.52
CA GLY A 11 -13.03 -0.06 3.58
C GLY A 11 -12.99 -1.01 4.78
N GLU A 12 -13.94 -0.90 5.73
CA GLU A 12 -13.99 -1.74 6.92
C GLU A 12 -14.45 -3.17 6.60
N ALA A 13 -15.61 -3.35 5.96
CA ALA A 13 -16.13 -4.69 5.62
C ALA A 13 -15.42 -5.35 4.43
N GLY A 14 -14.77 -4.58 3.57
CA GLY A 14 -14.17 -5.08 2.34
C GLY A 14 -13.21 -4.07 1.71
N PRO A 15 -12.46 -4.47 0.67
CA PRO A 15 -11.54 -3.57 -0.02
C PRO A 15 -12.26 -2.33 -0.56
N LEU A 16 -11.57 -1.19 -0.54
CA LEU A 16 -12.06 0.03 -1.19
C LEU A 16 -12.18 -0.19 -2.71
N PRO A 17 -13.08 0.53 -3.40
CA PRO A 17 -13.17 0.51 -4.85
C PRO A 17 -11.83 0.89 -5.48
N MET A 18 -11.50 0.25 -6.61
CA MET A 18 -10.29 0.56 -7.34
C MET A 18 -10.48 1.84 -8.16
N GLU A 19 -9.79 2.91 -7.78
CA GLU A 19 -9.79 4.19 -8.49
C GLU A 19 -8.36 4.60 -8.86
N VAL A 20 -8.10 4.82 -10.16
CA VAL A 20 -6.77 5.22 -10.65
C VAL A 20 -6.76 6.73 -10.84
N GLY A 21 -5.89 7.43 -10.09
CA GLY A 21 -5.80 8.90 -10.16
C GLY A 21 -6.99 9.63 -9.55
N GLY A 22 -7.73 8.95 -8.65
CA GLY A 22 -8.78 9.57 -7.84
C GLY A 22 -8.24 10.59 -6.84
N PRO A 23 -9.12 11.24 -6.07
CA PRO A 23 -8.71 12.15 -5.00
C PRO A 23 -7.87 11.43 -3.93
N PRO A 24 -7.13 12.18 -3.07
CA PRO A 24 -6.44 11.60 -1.93
C PRO A 24 -7.41 10.82 -1.03
N VAL A 25 -6.91 9.74 -0.41
CA VAL A 25 -7.70 8.93 0.52
C VAL A 25 -8.15 9.76 1.73
N THR A 26 -9.40 9.57 2.15
CA THR A 26 -9.99 10.25 3.30
C THR A 26 -9.60 9.57 4.61
N GLU A 27 -9.65 10.31 5.73
CA GLU A 27 -9.36 9.74 7.04
C GLU A 27 -10.32 8.59 7.43
N ALA A 28 -11.59 8.70 7.04
CA ALA A 28 -12.59 7.65 7.27
C ALA A 28 -12.25 6.34 6.54
N GLU A 29 -11.76 6.43 5.30
CA GLU A 29 -11.28 5.28 4.53
C GLU A 29 -10.03 4.65 5.16
N VAL A 30 -9.08 5.46 5.60
CA VAL A 30 -7.86 4.97 6.28
C VAL A 30 -8.23 4.26 7.58
N LEU A 31 -9.14 4.83 8.37
CA LEU A 31 -9.59 4.24 9.63
C LEU A 31 -10.36 2.93 9.40
N GLY A 32 -11.24 2.88 8.39
CA GLY A 32 -11.95 1.66 8.02
C GLY A 32 -11.01 0.53 7.59
N VAL A 33 -10.01 0.83 6.75
CA VAL A 33 -8.97 -0.13 6.36
C VAL A 33 -8.15 -0.60 7.59
N TRP A 34 -7.81 0.30 8.50
CA TRP A 34 -7.06 -0.06 9.71
C TRP A 34 -7.87 -1.00 10.62
N ARG A 35 -9.16 -0.71 10.84
CA ARG A 35 -10.07 -1.60 11.58
C ARG A 35 -10.15 -2.99 10.94
N ARG A 36 -10.26 -3.05 9.61
CA ARG A 36 -10.25 -4.33 8.88
C ARG A 36 -8.96 -5.10 9.14
N TRP A 37 -7.81 -4.44 9.02
CA TRP A 37 -6.50 -5.06 9.24
C TRP A 37 -6.32 -5.58 10.68
N VAL A 38 -6.75 -4.81 11.69
CA VAL A 38 -6.70 -5.26 13.09
C VAL A 38 -7.60 -6.48 13.30
N ARG A 39 -8.81 -6.49 12.73
CA ARG A 39 -9.71 -7.65 12.79
C ARG A 39 -9.09 -8.90 12.13
N GLU A 40 -8.54 -8.77 10.93
CA GLU A 40 -7.87 -9.86 10.21
C GLU A 40 -6.64 -10.38 10.97
N ASP A 41 -5.82 -9.49 11.57
CA ASP A 41 -4.66 -9.91 12.36
C ASP A 41 -5.06 -10.57 13.69
N ASN A 42 -6.12 -10.07 14.33
CA ASN A 42 -6.72 -10.69 15.51
C ASN A 42 -7.21 -12.11 15.22
N GLU A 43 -7.98 -12.29 14.13
CA GLU A 43 -8.46 -13.60 13.70
C GLU A 43 -7.29 -14.55 13.40
N ARG A 44 -6.30 -14.08 12.63
CA ARG A 44 -5.12 -14.88 12.26
C ARG A 44 -4.26 -15.29 13.45
N ARG A 45 -4.18 -14.46 14.50
CA ARG A 45 -3.34 -14.70 15.69
C ARG A 45 -4.12 -15.20 16.91
N GLY A 46 -5.45 -15.35 16.83
CA GLY A 46 -6.29 -15.70 17.97
C GLY A 46 -6.28 -14.65 19.08
N ARG A 47 -6.20 -13.36 18.71
CA ARG A 47 -6.21 -12.22 19.64
C ARG A 47 -7.53 -11.48 19.60
N ASN A 48 -7.77 -10.62 20.59
CA ASN A 48 -8.95 -9.76 20.66
C ASN A 48 -8.55 -8.32 21.01
N ASP A 49 -7.55 -7.79 20.29
CA ASP A 49 -7.12 -6.41 20.46
C ASP A 49 -8.27 -5.46 20.06
N PRO A 50 -8.47 -4.33 20.77
CA PRO A 50 -9.55 -3.40 20.48
C PRO A 50 -9.41 -2.78 19.08
N LEU A 51 -10.54 -2.53 18.43
CA LEU A 51 -10.56 -1.86 17.12
C LEU A 51 -10.24 -0.36 17.29
N PRO A 52 -9.43 0.24 16.40
CA PRO A 52 -9.12 1.66 16.42
C PRO A 52 -10.37 2.54 16.26
N THR A 53 -10.46 3.61 17.05
CA THR A 53 -11.54 4.61 16.97
C THR A 53 -11.11 5.91 16.31
N GLU A 54 -9.81 6.20 16.27
CA GLU A 54 -9.20 7.38 15.68
C GLU A 54 -7.89 7.01 15.01
N LEU A 55 -7.41 7.82 14.06
CA LEU A 55 -6.11 7.63 13.42
C LEU A 55 -4.97 8.00 14.39
N PRO A 56 -3.80 7.35 14.28
CA PRO A 56 -2.65 7.72 15.09
C PRO A 56 -2.18 9.13 14.69
N ARG A 57 -1.60 9.85 15.64
CA ARG A 57 -1.05 11.19 15.34
C ARG A 57 0.17 11.05 14.41
N PRO A 58 0.45 12.01 13.52
CA PRO A 58 1.59 11.94 12.59
C PRO A 58 2.95 11.66 13.25
N ASN A 59 3.14 12.13 14.49
CA ASN A 59 4.37 11.95 15.26
C ASN A 59 4.33 10.78 16.25
N GLU A 60 3.25 9.99 16.24
CA GLU A 60 3.09 8.85 17.13
C GLU A 60 3.99 7.69 16.69
N LYS A 61 4.85 7.23 17.59
CA LYS A 61 5.74 6.09 17.30
C LYS A 61 4.92 4.80 17.27
N GLY A 62 4.62 4.33 16.06
CA GLY A 62 3.98 3.03 15.85
C GLY A 62 4.92 1.85 16.13
N LYS A 63 4.34 0.69 16.47
CA LYS A 63 5.04 -0.60 16.53
C LYS A 63 4.92 -1.40 15.22
N THR A 64 4.18 -0.89 14.24
CA THR A 64 4.00 -1.55 12.94
C THR A 64 5.34 -1.59 12.23
N PRO A 65 5.96 -2.77 12.04
CA PRO A 65 7.18 -2.84 11.25
C PRO A 65 6.86 -2.33 9.85
N MET A 66 7.62 -1.34 9.38
CA MET A 66 7.64 -0.99 7.97
C MET A 66 7.96 -2.30 7.23
N PHE A 67 6.98 -2.85 6.50
CA PHE A 67 7.01 -4.19 5.91
C PHE A 67 8.43 -4.54 5.43
N SER A 68 8.96 -5.72 5.80
CA SER A 68 10.21 -6.21 5.22
C SER A 68 9.95 -6.67 3.78
N PHE A 69 9.90 -5.70 2.86
CA PHE A 69 9.67 -5.98 1.44
C PHE A 69 11.02 -6.15 0.70
N ARG A 70 11.07 -7.11 -0.21
CA ARG A 70 12.19 -7.23 -1.16
C ARG A 70 11.94 -6.31 -2.34
N ALA A 71 12.58 -5.16 -2.33
CA ALA A 71 12.61 -4.27 -3.48
C ALA A 71 13.54 -4.82 -4.58
N PRO A 72 13.22 -4.61 -5.88
CA PRO A 72 14.16 -4.84 -6.96
C PRO A 72 15.46 -4.07 -6.74
N MET A 73 16.60 -4.74 -6.96
CA MET A 73 17.94 -4.22 -6.64
C MET A 73 18.20 -2.83 -7.24
N LEU A 74 17.84 -2.62 -8.51
CA LEU A 74 18.03 -1.33 -9.17
C LEU A 74 17.24 -0.20 -8.51
N ARG A 75 16.03 -0.46 -8.01
CA ARG A 75 15.22 0.55 -7.29
C ARG A 75 15.88 0.91 -5.96
N MET A 76 16.41 -0.08 -5.23
CA MET A 76 17.15 0.16 -3.99
C MET A 76 18.41 0.98 -4.22
N LEU A 77 19.18 0.68 -5.26
CA LEU A 77 20.39 1.42 -5.58
C LEU A 77 20.08 2.88 -5.97
N ARG A 78 19.00 3.12 -6.73
CA ARG A 78 18.54 4.48 -7.04
C ARG A 78 18.10 5.25 -5.80
N ALA A 79 17.35 4.61 -4.90
CA ALA A 79 16.93 5.24 -3.64
C ALA A 79 18.13 5.59 -2.75
N ARG A 80 19.14 4.70 -2.67
CA ARG A 80 20.41 4.96 -1.97
C ARG A 80 21.16 6.14 -2.58
N ALA A 81 21.34 6.15 -3.90
CA ALA A 81 22.00 7.25 -4.60
C ALA A 81 21.29 8.60 -4.37
N ARG A 82 19.96 8.62 -4.29
CA ARG A 82 19.19 9.82 -3.94
C ARG A 82 19.47 10.26 -2.50
N ALA A 83 19.43 9.34 -1.55
CA ALA A 83 19.72 9.61 -0.14
C ALA A 83 21.13 10.22 0.03
N ASP A 84 22.13 9.63 -0.63
CA ASP A 84 23.51 10.13 -0.60
C ASP A 84 23.61 11.55 -1.21
N ARG A 85 22.94 11.79 -2.34
CA ARG A 85 22.91 13.12 -2.98
C ARG A 85 22.24 14.19 -2.11
N GLU A 86 21.17 13.82 -1.42
CA GLU A 86 20.37 14.72 -0.57
C GLU A 86 20.91 14.80 0.87
N GLN A 87 21.95 14.03 1.22
CA GLN A 87 22.53 13.93 2.57
C GLN A 87 21.47 13.58 3.64
N VAL A 88 20.53 12.71 3.28
CA VAL A 88 19.46 12.22 4.17
C VAL A 88 19.52 10.69 4.29
N SER A 89 18.91 10.15 5.34
CA SER A 89 18.80 8.70 5.48
C SER A 89 17.86 8.11 4.42
N LEU A 90 18.10 6.85 4.05
CA LEU A 90 17.21 6.11 3.14
C LEU A 90 15.76 6.07 3.66
N SER A 91 15.56 6.02 4.98
CA SER A 91 14.23 6.05 5.59
C SER A 91 13.49 7.35 5.31
N VAL A 92 14.18 8.49 5.28
CA VAL A 92 13.57 9.79 4.92
C VAL A 92 13.07 9.76 3.49
N VAL A 93 13.86 9.24 2.55
CA VAL A 93 13.47 9.11 1.14
C VAL A 93 12.23 8.19 0.97
N ILE A 94 12.17 7.10 1.73
CA ILE A 94 11.02 6.17 1.69
C ILE A 94 9.77 6.81 2.28
N ASN A 95 9.89 7.49 3.42
CA ASN A 95 8.75 8.17 4.05
C ASN A 95 8.20 9.31 3.18
N ASP A 96 9.08 10.13 2.58
CA ASP A 96 8.70 11.17 1.60
C ASP A 96 7.94 10.56 0.41
N PHE A 97 8.39 9.40 -0.11
CA PHE A 97 7.67 8.70 -1.18
C PHE A 97 6.28 8.22 -0.73
N LEU A 98 6.17 7.64 0.47
CA LEU A 98 4.91 7.12 0.99
C LEU A 98 3.89 8.25 1.25
N GLU A 99 4.35 9.39 1.77
CA GLU A 99 3.52 10.57 2.01
C GLU A 99 2.96 11.13 0.70
N ARG A 100 3.83 11.36 -0.29
CA ARG A 100 3.41 11.84 -1.63
C ARG A 100 2.50 10.84 -2.36
N TYR A 101 2.73 9.54 -2.19
CA TYR A 101 1.88 8.51 -2.77
C TYR A 101 0.48 8.54 -2.14
N GLY A 102 0.38 8.66 -0.81
CA GLY A 102 -0.91 8.77 -0.11
C GLY A 102 -1.70 10.03 -0.46
N GLN A 103 -1.00 11.13 -0.77
CA GLN A 103 -1.59 12.40 -1.21
C GLN A 103 -1.95 12.43 -2.71
N GLY A 104 -1.68 11.36 -3.47
CA GLY A 104 -1.98 11.31 -4.91
C GLY A 104 -1.10 12.21 -5.79
N GLU A 105 -0.08 12.86 -5.24
CA GLU A 105 0.80 13.77 -5.98
C GLU A 105 1.67 13.05 -7.01
N LEU A 106 1.94 11.75 -6.81
CA LEU A 106 2.66 10.91 -7.75
C LEU A 106 1.76 10.41 -8.89
N GLY A 107 1.15 11.36 -9.60
CA GLY A 107 0.44 11.16 -10.86
C GLY A 107 1.39 11.02 -12.05
N SER A 108 2.08 9.89 -12.18
CA SER A 108 2.50 9.43 -13.51
C SER A 108 2.09 7.98 -13.65
N VAL A 109 0.91 7.80 -14.25
CA VAL A 109 0.37 6.52 -14.70
C VAL A 109 1.48 5.71 -15.36
N PRO A 110 1.97 4.59 -14.78
CA PRO A 110 2.69 3.63 -15.59
C PRO A 110 1.67 3.08 -16.57
N ARG A 111 1.68 3.59 -17.82
CA ARG A 111 1.04 2.88 -18.93
C ARG A 111 1.68 1.51 -18.98
N MET A 112 0.96 0.52 -18.46
CA MET A 112 1.37 -0.87 -18.60
C MET A 112 1.16 -1.21 -20.08
N VAL A 113 2.22 -1.07 -20.88
CA VAL A 113 2.25 -1.66 -22.22
C VAL A 113 2.36 -3.15 -21.98
N VAL A 114 1.24 -3.87 -22.06
CA VAL A 114 1.26 -5.33 -22.11
C VAL A 114 1.95 -5.70 -23.41
N PRO A 115 3.14 -6.34 -23.40
CA PRO A 115 3.76 -6.80 -24.63
C PRO A 115 2.81 -7.81 -25.29
N PRO A 116 2.65 -7.78 -26.62
CA PRO A 116 1.80 -8.75 -27.31
C PRO A 116 2.26 -10.16 -26.92
N ALA A 117 1.29 -11.03 -26.63
CA ALA A 117 1.56 -12.41 -26.25
C ALA A 117 2.56 -13.01 -27.27
N PRO A 118 3.60 -13.74 -26.81
CA PRO A 118 4.48 -14.43 -27.74
C PRO A 118 3.61 -15.32 -28.62
N GLY A 119 3.58 -15.01 -29.92
CA GLY A 119 2.80 -15.75 -30.90
C GLY A 119 3.12 -17.24 -30.83
N PRO A 120 2.22 -18.11 -31.30
CA PRO A 120 2.40 -19.55 -31.21
C PRO A 120 3.76 -19.94 -31.78
N ARG A 121 4.62 -20.53 -30.93
CA ARG A 121 5.88 -21.10 -31.37
C ARG A 121 5.57 -22.12 -32.45
N ARG A 122 5.92 -21.83 -33.71
CA ARG A 122 5.90 -22.83 -34.78
C ARG A 122 6.78 -24.00 -34.32
N SER A 123 6.15 -25.11 -33.96
CA SER A 123 6.85 -26.37 -33.77
C SER A 123 7.55 -26.69 -35.08
N ARG A 124 8.88 -26.73 -35.08
CA ARG A 124 9.63 -27.36 -36.17
C ARG A 124 9.22 -28.82 -36.17
N ARG A 125 8.33 -29.18 -37.11
CA ARG A 125 8.10 -30.56 -37.51
C ARG A 125 9.44 -31.03 -38.09
N SER A 126 10.12 -31.90 -37.35
CA SER A 126 11.23 -32.67 -37.90
C SER A 126 10.62 -33.70 -38.83
N ASP A 127 10.61 -33.42 -40.13
CA ASP A 127 10.35 -34.45 -41.12
C ASP A 127 11.51 -35.44 -41.06
N ARG A 128 11.14 -36.71 -41.00
CA ARG A 128 12.00 -37.88 -40.89
C ARG A 128 11.87 -38.67 -42.19
#